data_AF-A0ABD5RCI7-F1
#
_entry.id   AF-A0ABD5RCI7-F1
#
_cell.length_a   1.000
_cell.length_b   1.000
_cell.length_c   1.000
_cell.angle_alpha   90.00
_cell.angle_beta   90.00
_cell.angle_gamma   90.00
#
_symmetry.space_group_name_H-M   'P 1'
#
loop_
_entity.id
_entity.type
_entity.pdbx_description
1 polymer ?
#
loop_
_entity_poly.entity_id
_entity_poly.type
_entity_poly.pdbx_seq_one_letter_code
_entity_poly.pdbx_strand_id
1 'polypeptide(L)'
;MSLDVAVAVPFRQEGRTRLGEGEFVVALSLDRDWFSPDQAKRLIDVAAGRGLLTREENQLIAEFDPDDVQVPQNFVPDESILHEQSTFEQVLDAVVATGVEKQAAVADINRRQRELGVTLEAAAVLYAKRNGVDVGDIGAQVLDDLKES
;
A
#
# COMPACT_ATOMS: atom_id res chain seq x y z
N MET A 1 6.23 -4.14 -2.07
CA MET A 1 7.07 -4.64 -3.18
C MET A 1 6.43 -4.41 -4.54
N SER A 2 5.23 -4.91 -4.85
CA SER A 2 4.63 -4.72 -6.18
C SER A 2 4.28 -3.25 -6.49
N LEU A 3 3.76 -2.52 -5.50
CA LEU A 3 3.47 -1.08 -5.64
C LEU A 3 4.74 -0.25 -5.85
N ASP A 4 5.78 -0.46 -5.03
CA ASP A 4 7.04 0.29 -5.11
C ASP A 4 7.67 0.15 -6.50
N VAL A 5 7.68 -1.07 -7.06
CA VAL A 5 8.18 -1.35 -8.41
C VAL A 5 7.34 -0.64 -9.47
N ALA A 6 6.00 -0.73 -9.38
CA ALA A 6 5.11 -0.07 -10.33
C ALA A 6 5.26 1.46 -10.31
N VAL A 7 5.46 2.05 -9.12
CA VAL A 7 5.69 3.49 -8.95
C VAL A 7 7.07 3.89 -9.43
N ALA A 8 8.11 3.09 -9.17
CA ALA A 8 9.50 3.43 -9.54
C ALA A 8 9.74 3.44 -11.05
N VAL A 9 9.06 2.56 -11.80
CA VAL A 9 9.36 2.31 -13.22
C VAL A 9 9.30 3.58 -14.09
N PRO A 10 8.25 4.42 -14.03
CA PRO A 10 8.22 5.67 -14.80
C PRO A 10 9.42 6.58 -14.51
N PHE A 11 9.77 6.76 -13.22
CA PHE A 11 10.91 7.60 -12.81
C PHE A 11 12.25 7.05 -13.29
N ARG A 12 12.43 5.72 -13.20
CA ARG A 12 13.64 5.04 -13.70
C ARG A 12 13.79 5.14 -15.21
N GLN A 13 12.70 5.08 -15.96
CA GLN A 13 12.73 5.21 -17.42
C GLN A 13 13.25 6.58 -17.84
N GLU A 14 12.83 7.63 -17.13
CA GLU A 14 13.23 9.01 -17.41
C GLU A 14 14.52 9.45 -16.70
N GLY A 15 15.03 8.62 -15.78
CA GLY A 15 16.24 8.87 -14.99
C GLY A 15 16.12 10.07 -14.05
N ARG A 16 14.92 10.34 -13.53
CA ARG A 16 14.60 11.53 -12.71
C ARG A 16 13.62 11.17 -11.61
N THR A 17 13.67 11.90 -10.50
CA THR A 17 12.74 11.73 -9.37
C THR A 17 11.50 12.63 -9.44
N ARG A 18 11.35 13.39 -10.53
CA ARG A 18 10.22 14.29 -10.77
C ARG A 18 9.66 14.07 -12.17
N LEU A 19 8.35 13.86 -12.28
CA LEU A 19 7.65 13.61 -13.54
C LEU A 19 6.34 14.37 -13.62
N GLY A 20 5.88 14.69 -14.83
CA GLY A 20 4.51 15.18 -15.00
C GLY A 20 3.50 14.07 -14.71
N GLU A 21 2.33 14.41 -14.17
CA GLU A 21 1.27 13.42 -13.94
C GLU A 21 0.87 12.69 -15.24
N GLY A 22 0.73 13.45 -16.34
CA GLY A 22 0.41 12.87 -17.65
C GLY A 22 1.52 11.95 -18.19
N GLU A 23 2.79 12.28 -17.92
CA GLU A 23 3.95 11.48 -18.32
C GLU A 23 3.97 10.15 -17.57
N PHE A 24 3.71 10.19 -16.26
CA PHE A 24 3.57 8.99 -15.43
C PHE A 24 2.44 8.07 -15.93
N VAL A 25 1.28 8.65 -16.24
CA VAL A 25 0.14 7.90 -16.78
C VAL A 25 0.46 7.27 -18.14
N VAL A 26 1.12 8.02 -19.04
CA VAL A 26 1.54 7.51 -20.35
C VAL A 26 2.53 6.36 -20.21
N ALA A 27 3.53 6.49 -19.34
CA ALA A 27 4.52 5.43 -19.12
C ALA A 27 3.88 4.10 -18.68
N LEU A 28 2.89 4.16 -17.79
CA LEU A 28 2.23 2.94 -17.29
C LEU A 28 1.18 2.38 -18.25
N SER A 29 0.50 3.24 -19.03
CA SER A 29 -0.62 2.83 -19.87
C SER A 29 -0.28 2.56 -21.33
N LEU A 30 0.65 3.32 -21.91
CA LEU A 30 1.02 3.19 -23.32
C LEU A 30 2.33 2.42 -23.49
N ASP A 31 3.37 2.80 -22.73
CA ASP A 31 4.69 2.19 -22.94
C ASP A 31 4.76 0.79 -22.35
N ARG A 32 4.04 0.54 -21.25
CA ARG A 32 4.04 -0.74 -20.53
C ARG A 32 2.78 -1.56 -20.69
N ASP A 33 1.66 -0.94 -21.07
CA ASP A 33 0.34 -1.57 -21.13
C ASP A 33 -0.02 -2.31 -19.82
N TRP A 34 0.38 -1.74 -18.68
CA TRP A 34 0.11 -2.33 -17.36
C TRP A 34 -1.23 -1.91 -16.80
N PHE A 35 -1.64 -0.68 -17.09
CA PHE A 35 -2.83 -0.07 -16.52
C PHE A 35 -3.52 0.80 -17.57
N SER A 36 -4.84 0.88 -17.54
CA SER A 36 -5.56 1.96 -18.23
C SER A 36 -5.19 3.34 -17.64
N PRO A 37 -5.43 4.45 -18.37
CA PRO A 37 -5.15 5.79 -17.86
C PRO A 37 -5.80 6.11 -16.50
N ASP A 38 -7.02 5.61 -16.28
CA ASP A 38 -7.73 5.79 -15.01
C ASP A 38 -7.15 4.92 -13.89
N GLN A 39 -6.71 3.70 -14.20
CA GLN A 39 -5.99 2.84 -13.24
C GLN A 39 -4.63 3.45 -12.87
N ALA A 40 -3.90 4.04 -13.82
CA ALA A 40 -2.64 4.72 -13.53
C ALA A 40 -2.85 5.93 -12.60
N LYS A 41 -3.91 6.74 -12.81
CA LYS A 41 -4.27 7.82 -11.88
C LYS A 41 -4.58 7.29 -10.48
N ARG A 42 -5.34 6.19 -10.40
CA ARG A 42 -5.64 5.54 -9.13
C ARG A 42 -4.39 5.04 -8.42
N LEU A 43 -3.41 4.52 -9.15
CA LEU A 43 -2.12 4.14 -8.59
C LEU A 43 -1.40 5.35 -7.96
N ILE A 44 -1.48 6.53 -8.59
CA ILE A 44 -0.91 7.76 -8.01
C ILE A 44 -1.61 8.11 -6.70
N ASP A 45 -2.94 8.01 -6.63
CA ASP A 45 -3.68 8.26 -5.38
C ASP A 45 -3.24 7.31 -4.26
N VAL A 46 -3.12 6.01 -4.56
CA VAL A 46 -2.66 5.00 -3.60
C VAL A 46 -1.22 5.24 -3.18
N ALA A 47 -0.33 5.56 -4.13
CA ALA A 47 1.09 5.82 -3.85
C ALA A 47 1.29 7.10 -3.03
N ALA A 48 0.52 8.15 -3.31
CA ALA A 48 0.53 9.38 -2.52
C ALA A 48 -0.01 9.15 -1.11
N GLY A 49 -1.10 8.38 -0.96
CA GLY A 49 -1.64 7.98 0.34
C GLY A 49 -0.65 7.17 1.20
N ARG A 50 0.30 6.48 0.56
CA ARG A 50 1.37 5.73 1.22
C ARG A 50 2.68 6.52 1.40
N GLY A 51 2.71 7.79 0.99
CA GLY A 51 3.90 8.63 1.08
C GLY A 51 5.04 8.23 0.13
N LEU A 52 4.74 7.44 -0.91
CA LEU A 52 5.72 7.12 -1.96
C LEU A 52 5.84 8.26 -2.98
N LEU A 53 4.77 9.04 -3.12
CA LEU A 53 4.69 10.17 -4.04
C LEU A 53 4.16 11.42 -3.35
N THR A 54 4.71 12.57 -3.71
CA THR A 54 4.11 13.87 -3.41
C THR A 54 3.68 14.57 -4.71
N ARG A 55 2.53 15.26 -4.66
CA ARG A 55 2.02 16.08 -5.76
C ARG A 55 2.38 17.54 -5.53
N GLU A 56 3.21 18.11 -6.40
CA GLU A 56 3.56 19.54 -6.39
C GLU A 56 3.37 20.13 -7.79
N GLU A 57 2.59 21.20 -7.93
CA GLU A 57 2.50 21.98 -9.19
C GLU A 57 2.33 21.14 -10.48
N ASN A 58 1.45 20.14 -10.46
CA ASN A 58 1.22 19.15 -11.54
C ASN A 58 2.39 18.19 -11.83
N GLN A 59 3.33 18.08 -10.92
CA GLN A 59 4.40 17.10 -10.93
C GLN A 59 4.22 16.09 -9.79
N LEU A 60 4.64 14.86 -10.07
CA LEU A 60 4.81 13.78 -9.12
C LEU A 60 6.28 13.72 -8.73
N ILE A 61 6.53 13.67 -7.43
CA ILE A 61 7.86 13.59 -6.85
C ILE A 61 7.97 12.24 -6.14
N ALA A 62 8.96 11.44 -6.50
CA ALA A 62 9.28 10.21 -5.77
C ALA A 62 9.93 10.56 -4.43
N GLU A 63 9.34 10.09 -3.34
CA GLU A 63 9.87 10.25 -1.97
C GLU A 63 10.91 9.17 -1.60
N PHE A 64 11.35 8.41 -2.59
CA PHE A 64 12.35 7.35 -2.50
C PHE A 64 13.27 7.43 -3.73
N ASP A 65 14.42 6.74 -3.68
CA ASP A 65 15.30 6.63 -4.85
C ASP A 65 14.77 5.55 -5.82
N PRO A 66 14.30 5.92 -7.02
CA PRO A 66 13.79 4.96 -7.98
C PRO A 66 14.88 3.98 -8.44
N ASP A 67 16.15 4.37 -8.45
CA ASP A 67 17.24 3.53 -8.97
C ASP A 67 17.60 2.37 -8.03
N ASP A 68 17.30 2.51 -6.73
CA ASP A 68 17.44 1.43 -5.75
C ASP A 68 16.37 0.33 -5.91
N VAL A 69 15.31 0.59 -6.68
CA VAL A 69 14.22 -0.36 -6.88
C VAL A 69 14.56 -1.36 -8.00
N GLN A 70 14.74 -2.62 -7.60
CA GLN A 70 14.96 -3.72 -8.54
C GLN A 70 13.66 -4.11 -9.27
N VAL A 71 13.67 -3.95 -10.60
CA VAL A 71 12.54 -4.30 -11.47
C VAL A 71 12.85 -5.62 -12.18
N PRO A 72 12.10 -6.72 -11.91
CA PRO A 72 12.25 -7.97 -12.63
C PRO A 72 11.96 -7.82 -14.14
N GLN A 73 12.68 -8.56 -15.00
CA GLN A 73 12.54 -8.46 -16.47
C GLN A 73 11.12 -8.73 -17.01
N ASN A 74 10.31 -9.52 -16.30
CA ASN A 74 8.93 -9.85 -16.67
C ASN A 74 7.91 -9.40 -15.62
N PHE A 75 8.23 -8.32 -14.89
CA PHE A 75 7.31 -7.78 -13.91
C PHE A 75 6.07 -7.22 -14.61
N VAL A 76 4.90 -7.67 -14.20
CA VAL A 76 3.60 -7.06 -14.51
C VAL A 76 2.90 -6.89 -13.17
N PRO A 77 2.53 -5.65 -12.79
CA PRO A 77 1.83 -5.43 -11.54
C PRO A 77 0.41 -6.00 -11.60
N ASP A 78 -0.04 -6.55 -10.49
CA ASP A 78 -1.42 -7.02 -10.32
C ASP A 78 -2.34 -5.84 -10.00
N GLU A 79 -3.58 -5.84 -10.47
CA GLU A 79 -4.55 -4.76 -10.20
C GLU A 79 -4.82 -4.55 -8.71
N SER A 80 -4.54 -5.54 -7.86
CA SER A 80 -4.65 -5.42 -6.40
C SER A 80 -3.85 -4.24 -5.82
N ILE A 81 -2.78 -3.80 -6.49
CA ILE A 81 -1.99 -2.64 -6.02
C ILE A 81 -2.74 -1.30 -6.15
N LEU A 82 -3.85 -1.27 -6.90
CA LEU A 82 -4.70 -0.10 -7.08
C LEU A 82 -5.74 0.06 -5.95
N HIS A 83 -5.79 -0.91 -5.04
CA HIS A 83 -6.60 -0.80 -3.84
C HIS A 83 -5.82 -0.14 -2.72
N GLU A 84 -6.51 0.71 -1.97
CA GLU A 84 -6.01 1.20 -0.70
C GLU A 84 -5.71 0.01 0.21
N GLN A 85 -4.64 0.14 0.98
CA GLN A 85 -4.25 -0.90 1.92
C GLN A 85 -5.41 -1.12 2.90
N SER A 86 -5.88 -2.37 2.99
CA SER A 86 -6.98 -2.69 3.90
C SER A 86 -6.59 -2.37 5.34
N THR A 87 -7.57 -2.05 6.18
CA THR A 87 -7.36 -1.83 7.62
C THR A 87 -6.56 -2.97 8.26
N PHE A 88 -6.85 -4.21 7.88
CA PHE A 88 -6.07 -5.37 8.30
C PHE A 88 -4.58 -5.26 7.92
N GLU A 89 -4.28 -4.94 6.66
CA GLU A 89 -2.90 -4.83 6.19
C GLU A 89 -2.15 -3.67 6.85
N GLN A 90 -2.80 -2.53 7.10
CA GLN A 90 -2.20 -1.40 7.82
C GLN A 90 -1.78 -1.81 9.24
N VAL A 91 -2.67 -2.51 9.95
CA VAL A 91 -2.37 -3.03 11.29
C VAL A 91 -1.27 -4.10 11.23
N LEU A 92 -1.30 -4.98 10.23
CA LEU A 92 -0.29 -6.03 10.07
C LEU A 92 1.10 -5.43 9.83
N ASP A 93 1.22 -4.43 8.97
CA ASP A 93 2.50 -3.77 8.70
C ASP A 93 3.04 -3.03 9.94
N ALA A 94 2.16 -2.36 10.71
CA ALA A 94 2.55 -1.74 11.98
C ALA A 94 3.10 -2.77 12.99
N VAL A 95 2.54 -3.98 13.02
CA VAL A 95 3.04 -5.06 13.90
C VAL A 95 4.33 -5.68 13.37
N VAL A 96 4.46 -5.87 12.06
CA VAL A 96 5.70 -6.38 11.46
C VAL A 96 6.86 -5.39 11.67
N ALA A 97 6.58 -4.09 11.65
CA ALA A 97 7.58 -3.05 11.93
C ALA A 97 8.19 -3.15 13.35
N THR A 98 7.53 -3.79 14.31
CA THR A 98 8.10 -4.05 15.64
C THR A 98 8.98 -5.30 15.70
N GLY A 99 9.26 -5.93 14.55
CA GLY A 99 10.07 -7.15 14.44
C GLY A 99 9.29 -8.45 14.57
N VAL A 100 7.95 -8.40 14.61
CA VAL A 100 7.12 -9.61 14.59
C VAL A 100 7.13 -10.22 13.19
N GLU A 101 7.28 -11.53 13.11
CA GLU A 101 7.24 -12.24 11.83
C GLU A 101 5.82 -12.23 11.25
N LYS A 102 5.70 -11.89 9.96
CA LYS A 102 4.41 -11.66 9.28
C LYS A 102 3.51 -12.88 9.32
N GLN A 103 4.02 -14.08 9.02
CA GLN A 103 3.20 -15.30 9.03
C GLN A 103 2.70 -15.65 10.44
N ALA A 104 3.54 -15.45 11.47
CA ALA A 104 3.16 -15.61 12.86
C ALA A 104 2.05 -14.64 13.28
N ALA A 105 2.17 -13.36 12.89
CA ALA A 105 1.13 -12.37 13.13
C ALA A 105 -0.20 -12.75 12.47
N VAL A 106 -0.17 -13.13 11.19
CA VAL A 106 -1.36 -13.55 10.42
C VAL A 106 -2.03 -14.78 11.06
N ALA A 107 -1.24 -15.78 11.45
CA ALA A 107 -1.75 -16.99 12.08
C ALA A 107 -2.47 -16.68 13.42
N ASP A 108 -1.89 -15.80 14.23
CA ASP A 108 -2.45 -15.38 15.51
C ASP A 108 -3.73 -14.55 15.35
N ILE A 109 -3.74 -13.62 14.40
CA ILE A 109 -4.93 -12.81 14.08
C ILE A 109 -6.08 -13.72 13.63
N ASN A 110 -5.82 -14.61 12.68
CA ASN A 110 -6.84 -15.55 12.16
C ASN A 110 -7.37 -16.49 13.24
N ARG A 111 -6.51 -16.93 14.17
CA ARG A 111 -6.95 -17.73 15.32
C ARG A 111 -7.90 -16.92 16.21
N ARG A 112 -7.55 -15.68 16.55
CA ARG A 112 -8.38 -14.80 17.38
C ARG A 112 -9.70 -14.42 16.72
N GLN A 113 -9.69 -14.15 15.41
CA GLN A 113 -10.89 -13.91 14.63
C GLN A 113 -11.91 -15.03 14.84
N ARG A 114 -11.46 -16.29 14.73
CA ARG A 114 -12.30 -17.48 14.93
C ARG A 114 -12.72 -17.68 16.38
N GLU A 115 -11.79 -17.52 17.33
CA GLU A 115 -12.05 -17.71 18.77
C GLU A 115 -13.05 -16.69 19.33
N LEU A 116 -12.99 -15.45 18.85
CA LEU A 116 -13.79 -14.34 19.35
C LEU A 116 -15.03 -14.06 18.48
N GLY A 117 -15.13 -14.66 17.29
CA GLY A 117 -16.23 -14.43 16.37
C GLY A 117 -16.31 -12.99 15.86
N VAL A 118 -15.16 -12.32 15.74
CA VAL A 118 -15.07 -10.91 15.32
C VAL A 118 -14.60 -10.79 13.87
N THR A 119 -14.69 -9.58 13.32
CA THR A 119 -14.14 -9.27 11.99
C THR A 119 -12.61 -9.41 11.98
N LEU A 120 -12.03 -9.57 10.79
CA LEU A 120 -10.59 -9.72 10.62
C LEU A 120 -9.84 -8.47 11.13
N GLU A 121 -10.41 -7.30 10.85
CA GLU A 121 -9.93 -5.98 11.25
C GLU A 121 -9.94 -5.82 12.78
N ALA A 122 -11.04 -6.21 13.43
CA ALA A 122 -11.14 -6.19 14.89
C ALA A 122 -10.12 -7.15 15.54
N ALA A 123 -9.94 -8.34 14.98
CA ALA A 123 -8.94 -9.29 15.44
C ALA A 123 -7.50 -8.74 15.29
N ALA A 124 -7.22 -8.02 14.20
CA ALA A 124 -5.94 -7.38 13.95
C ALA A 124 -5.66 -6.26 14.95
N VAL A 125 -6.60 -5.34 15.18
CA VAL A 125 -6.46 -4.25 16.16
C VAL A 125 -6.23 -4.81 17.57
N LEU A 126 -6.96 -5.86 17.96
CA LEU A 126 -6.74 -6.56 19.23
C LEU A 126 -5.36 -7.22 19.32
N TYR A 127 -4.83 -7.71 18.19
CA TYR A 127 -3.49 -8.26 18.11
C TYR A 127 -2.42 -7.19 18.28
N ALA A 128 -2.50 -6.09 17.55
CA ALA A 128 -1.60 -4.95 17.67
C ALA A 128 -1.54 -4.40 19.10
N LYS A 129 -2.71 -4.16 19.71
CA LYS A 129 -2.80 -3.65 21.08
C LYS A 129 -2.12 -4.58 22.10
N ARG A 130 -2.22 -5.90 21.94
CA ARG A 130 -1.55 -6.87 22.83
C ARG A 130 -0.03 -6.95 22.62
N ASN A 131 0.46 -6.59 21.44
CA ASN A 131 1.89 -6.51 21.13
C ASN A 131 2.47 -5.12 21.44
N GLY A 132 1.69 -4.23 22.07
CA GLY A 132 2.15 -2.88 22.43
C GLY A 132 2.26 -1.92 21.23
N VAL A 133 1.64 -2.27 20.10
CA VAL A 133 1.60 -1.42 18.91
C VAL A 133 0.42 -0.47 19.01
N ASP A 134 0.68 0.83 18.91
CA ASP A 134 -0.35 1.85 18.90
C ASP A 134 -1.00 1.94 17.51
N VAL A 135 -2.26 1.54 17.44
CA VAL A 135 -3.10 1.61 16.24
C VAL A 135 -4.42 2.32 16.57
N GLY A 136 -4.38 3.30 17.50
CA GLY A 136 -5.57 3.98 18.03
C GLY A 136 -6.50 4.55 16.95
N ASP A 137 -5.94 5.25 15.96
CA ASP A 137 -6.70 5.86 14.86
C ASP A 137 -7.39 4.80 13.98
N ILE A 138 -6.65 3.73 13.66
CA ILE A 138 -7.18 2.60 12.88
C ILE A 138 -8.26 1.86 13.68
N GLY A 139 -8.05 1.70 14.99
CA GLY A 139 -9.02 1.07 15.89
C GLY A 139 -10.32 1.87 16.02
N ALA A 140 -10.27 3.20 15.95
CA ALA A 140 -11.44 4.05 15.93
C ALA A 140 -12.28 3.84 14.66
N GLN A 141 -11.63 3.77 13.50
CA GLN A 141 -12.31 3.47 12.22
C GLN A 141 -13.02 2.11 12.26
N VAL A 142 -12.33 1.06 12.70
CA VAL A 142 -12.92 -0.29 12.83
C VAL A 142 -14.11 -0.30 13.77
N LEU A 143 -14.04 0.47 14.87
CA LEU A 143 -15.13 0.58 15.82
C LEU A 143 -16.36 1.27 15.21
N ASP A 144 -16.16 2.27 14.35
CA ASP A 144 -17.25 2.96 13.67
C ASP A 144 -17.89 2.06 12.60
N ASP A 145 -17.10 1.35 11.80
CA ASP A 145 -17.60 0.37 10.81
C ASP A 145 -18.46 -0.73 11.47
N LEU A 146 -18.08 -1.17 12.67
CA LEU A 146 -18.83 -2.16 13.45
C LEU A 146 -20.15 -1.62 14.03
N LYS A 147 -20.28 -0.31 14.26
CA LYS A 147 -21.53 0.29 14.74
C LYS A 147 -22.56 0.49 13.63
N GLU A 148 -22.08 0.61 12.39
CA GLU A 148 -22.93 0.78 11.20
C GLU A 148 -23.41 -0.55 10.60
N SER A 149 -22.90 -1.69 11.09
CA SER A 149 -23.25 -3.06 10.70
C SER A 149 -24.33 -3.69 11.59
#